data_AF-A0A529NHX3-F1
#
_entry.id   AF-A0A529NHX3-F1
#
_cell.length_a   1.000
_cell.length_b   1.000
_cell.length_c   1.000
_cell.angle_alpha   90.00
_cell.angle_beta   90.00
_cell.angle_gamma   90.00
#
_symmetry.space_group_name_H-M   'P 1'
#
loop_
_entity.id
_entity.type
_entity.pdbx_description
1 polymer ?
#
loop_
_entity_poly.entity_id
_entity_poly.type
_entity_poly.pdbx_seq_one_letter_code
_entity_poly.pdbx_strand_id
1 'polypeptide(L)'
;AVGNVLPDATARASHMQLGEALAPAVERAAQRSIQKNPQTLTDILYPVFLPAIRKSIGEKIDQTFQSLNESLRHIFTWHGLKWRFEAWRTGTSFSEVVLKHSLVYRVEHVFLISRRSGLLIAHVTAENATSEDPQLISSMLSAIQDFVKDSFNEKENSGLDTIRFGELRLWS
;
A
#
# COMPACT_ATOMS: atom_id res chain seq x y z
N ALA A 1 -28.25 -32.58 42.03
CA ALA A 1 -27.22 -33.43 42.68
C ALA A 1 -25.84 -33.39 41.99
N VAL A 2 -25.71 -32.90 40.74
CA VAL A 2 -24.40 -32.91 40.02
C VAL A 2 -23.45 -31.76 40.42
N GLY A 3 -23.98 -30.65 40.93
CA GLY A 3 -23.17 -29.47 41.32
C GLY A 3 -22.17 -29.72 42.45
N ASN A 4 -22.42 -30.72 43.32
CA ASN A 4 -21.53 -31.05 44.44
C ASN A 4 -20.39 -31.99 44.05
N VAL A 5 -20.41 -32.57 42.84
CA VAL A 5 -19.40 -33.55 42.38
C VAL A 5 -18.21 -32.86 41.69
N LEU A 6 -18.42 -31.64 41.20
CA LEU A 6 -17.41 -30.82 40.53
C LEU A 6 -16.22 -30.47 41.45
N PRO A 7 -16.41 -29.97 42.69
CA PRO A 7 -15.31 -29.66 43.58
C PRO A 7 -14.45 -30.88 43.90
N ASP A 8 -15.09 -32.02 44.21
CA ASP A 8 -14.40 -33.28 44.53
C ASP A 8 -13.65 -33.87 43.33
N ALA A 9 -14.20 -33.72 42.11
CA ALA A 9 -13.53 -34.16 40.88
C ALA A 9 -12.32 -33.27 40.55
N THR A 10 -12.41 -31.96 40.78
CA THR A 10 -11.28 -31.02 40.58
C THR A 10 -10.18 -31.20 41.61
N ALA A 11 -10.51 -31.59 42.85
CA ALA A 11 -9.53 -31.86 43.89
C ALA A 11 -8.72 -33.16 43.64
N ARG A 12 -9.27 -34.10 42.86
CA ARG A 12 -8.65 -35.41 42.57
C ARG A 12 -7.96 -35.48 41.21
N ALA A 13 -8.31 -34.61 40.27
CA ALA A 13 -7.70 -34.60 38.94
C ALA A 13 -6.31 -33.93 38.96
N SER A 14 -5.38 -34.44 38.15
CA SER A 14 -4.08 -33.80 37.99
C SER A 14 -4.22 -32.43 37.32
N HIS A 15 -3.35 -31.48 37.68
CA HIS A 15 -3.36 -30.13 37.08
C HIS A 15 -3.24 -30.15 35.54
N MET A 16 -2.58 -31.16 34.98
CA MET A 16 -2.42 -31.35 33.54
C MET A 16 -3.75 -31.76 32.87
N GLN A 17 -4.45 -32.75 33.43
CA GLN A 17 -5.75 -33.20 32.89
C GLN A 17 -6.83 -32.12 33.04
N LEU A 18 -6.78 -31.34 34.12
CA LEU A 18 -7.63 -30.17 34.30
C LEU A 18 -7.32 -29.07 33.28
N GLY A 19 -6.03 -28.82 33.03
CA GLY A 19 -5.58 -27.86 32.01
C GLY A 19 -6.10 -28.23 30.62
N GLU A 20 -5.96 -29.49 30.21
CA GLU A 20 -6.46 -29.98 28.90
C GLU A 20 -7.99 -29.92 28.79
N ALA A 21 -8.71 -30.29 29.85
CA ALA A 21 -10.16 -30.26 29.85
C ALA A 21 -10.74 -28.83 29.82
N LEU A 22 -10.04 -27.87 30.45
CA LEU A 22 -10.49 -26.47 30.54
C LEU A 22 -9.96 -25.59 29.41
N ALA A 23 -8.84 -25.93 28.78
CA ALA A 23 -8.22 -25.13 27.72
C ALA A 23 -9.21 -24.71 26.62
N PRO A 24 -10.05 -25.60 26.05
CA PRO A 24 -10.98 -25.22 25.00
C PRO A 24 -12.06 -24.24 25.47
N ALA A 25 -12.46 -24.32 26.74
CA ALA A 25 -13.45 -23.42 27.31
C ALA A 25 -12.85 -22.04 27.62
N VAL A 26 -11.64 -22.03 28.17
CA VAL A 26 -10.87 -20.80 28.45
C VAL A 26 -10.50 -20.09 27.16
N GLU A 27 -10.05 -20.82 26.14
CA GLU A 27 -9.71 -20.26 24.83
C GLU A 27 -10.93 -19.64 24.15
N ARG A 28 -12.07 -20.34 24.12
CA ARG A 28 -13.33 -19.78 23.58
C ARG A 28 -13.80 -18.56 24.37
N ALA A 29 -13.64 -18.57 25.70
CA ALA A 29 -13.99 -17.43 26.54
C ALA A 29 -13.07 -16.23 26.28
N ALA A 30 -11.76 -16.46 26.16
CA ALA A 30 -10.76 -15.46 25.84
C ALA A 30 -11.00 -14.87 24.45
N GLN A 31 -11.26 -15.70 23.43
CA GLN A 31 -11.55 -15.25 22.07
C GLN A 31 -12.82 -14.39 22.03
N ARG A 32 -13.89 -14.80 22.72
CA ARG A 32 -15.11 -13.98 22.84
C ARG A 32 -14.87 -12.68 23.61
N SER A 33 -14.04 -12.70 24.65
CA SER A 33 -13.66 -11.51 25.42
C SER A 33 -12.90 -10.51 24.56
N ILE A 34 -11.94 -10.97 23.76
CA ILE A 34 -11.17 -10.15 22.81
C ILE A 34 -12.09 -9.57 21.73
N GLN A 35 -13.00 -10.37 21.16
CA GLN A 35 -13.96 -9.88 20.16
C GLN A 35 -14.91 -8.82 20.73
N LYS A 36 -15.33 -9.00 21.98
CA LYS A 36 -16.27 -8.09 22.65
C LYS A 36 -15.60 -6.80 23.14
N ASN A 37 -14.33 -6.86 23.54
CA ASN A 37 -13.58 -5.70 23.98
C ASN A 37 -12.12 -5.72 23.48
N PRO A 38 -11.88 -5.33 22.20
CA PRO A 38 -10.54 -5.25 21.64
C PRO A 38 -9.63 -4.26 22.38
N GLN A 39 -10.20 -3.24 23.03
CA GLN A 39 -9.44 -2.20 23.73
C GLN A 39 -8.60 -2.77 24.89
N THR A 40 -9.15 -3.74 25.63
CA THR A 40 -8.40 -4.40 26.71
C THR A 40 -7.16 -5.11 26.20
N LEU A 41 -7.25 -5.78 25.04
CA LEU A 41 -6.09 -6.42 24.44
C LEU A 41 -5.06 -5.39 23.98
N THR A 42 -5.52 -4.27 23.40
CA THR A 42 -4.60 -3.19 23.01
C THR A 42 -3.92 -2.58 24.22
N ASP A 43 -4.62 -2.34 25.33
CA ASP A 43 -4.04 -1.75 26.55
C ASP A 43 -2.95 -2.64 27.17
N ILE A 44 -3.12 -3.96 27.11
CA ILE A 44 -2.12 -4.94 27.57
C ILE A 44 -0.89 -4.93 26.67
N LEU A 45 -1.09 -4.85 25.36
CA LEU A 45 -0.01 -5.00 24.39
C LEU A 45 0.70 -3.69 24.05
N TYR A 46 0.04 -2.54 24.25
CA TYR A 46 0.56 -1.21 23.92
C TYR A 46 1.93 -0.90 24.55
N PRO A 47 2.19 -1.20 25.84
CA PRO A 47 3.49 -0.95 26.47
C PRO A 47 4.66 -1.71 25.83
N VAL A 48 4.38 -2.84 25.18
CA VAL A 48 5.40 -3.65 24.50
C VAL A 48 5.51 -3.26 23.02
N PHE A 49 4.37 -3.08 22.35
CA PHE A 49 4.35 -2.73 20.93
C PHE A 49 4.82 -1.31 20.66
N LEU A 50 4.42 -0.32 21.46
CA LEU A 50 4.74 1.07 21.17
C LEU A 50 6.25 1.34 21.19
N PRO A 51 7.04 0.86 22.16
CA PRO A 51 8.50 0.96 22.10
C PRO A 51 9.12 0.19 20.93
N ALA A 52 8.61 -1.01 20.63
CA ALA A 52 9.13 -1.84 19.52
C ALA A 52 8.88 -1.18 18.15
N ILE A 53 7.70 -0.60 17.94
CA ILE A 53 7.33 0.16 16.74
C ILE A 53 8.21 1.41 16.63
N ARG A 54 8.35 2.19 17.72
CA ARG A 54 9.21 3.39 17.74
C ARG A 54 10.65 3.06 17.41
N LYS A 55 11.19 1.96 17.94
CA LYS A 55 12.56 1.49 17.68
C LYS A 55 12.77 1.10 16.22
N SER A 56 11.89 0.26 15.67
CA SER A 56 11.98 -0.21 14.27
C SER A 56 11.83 0.93 13.25
N ILE A 57 11.00 1.92 13.55
CA ILE A 57 10.86 3.14 12.73
C ILE A 57 12.08 4.05 12.90
N GLY A 58 12.53 4.29 14.14
CA GLY A 58 13.67 5.16 14.44
C GLY A 58 14.96 4.67 13.77
N GLU A 59 15.28 3.39 13.87
CA GLU A 59 16.49 2.80 13.26
C GLU A 59 16.52 2.97 11.74
N LYS A 60 15.37 2.81 11.07
CA LYS A 60 15.25 3.02 9.62
C LYS A 60 15.32 4.50 9.25
N ILE A 61 14.71 5.37 10.04
CA ILE A 61 14.76 6.82 9.83
C ILE A 61 16.19 7.29 9.98
N ASP A 62 16.91 6.89 11.02
CA ASP A 62 18.30 7.31 11.26
C ASP A 62 19.24 6.84 10.14
N GLN A 63 19.11 5.59 9.68
CA GLN A 63 19.87 5.08 8.53
C GLN A 63 19.53 5.80 7.22
N THR A 64 18.25 6.13 7.02
CA THR A 64 17.80 6.91 5.85
C THR A 64 18.32 8.35 5.94
N PHE A 65 18.30 8.99 7.11
CA PHE A 65 18.84 10.34 7.31
C PHE A 65 20.35 10.37 7.12
N GLN A 66 21.09 9.35 7.56
CA GLN A 66 22.54 9.28 7.35
C GLN A 66 22.89 9.15 5.86
N SER A 67 22.23 8.24 5.14
CA SER A 67 22.44 8.06 3.70
C SER A 67 21.98 9.25 2.85
N LEU A 68 20.89 9.91 3.27
CA LEU A 68 20.44 11.17 2.68
C LEU A 68 21.42 12.31 3.00
N ASN A 69 21.87 12.48 4.23
CA ASN A 69 22.78 13.56 4.60
C ASN A 69 24.12 13.47 3.84
N GLU A 70 24.64 12.26 3.63
CA GLU A 70 25.84 12.02 2.83
C GLU A 70 25.63 12.40 1.35
N SER A 71 24.45 12.08 0.79
CA SER A 71 24.11 12.31 -0.62
C SER A 71 23.62 13.75 -0.91
N LEU A 72 22.99 14.40 0.07
CA LEU A 72 22.35 15.71 -0.04
C LEU A 72 23.34 16.86 0.15
N ARG A 73 24.45 16.67 0.90
CA ARG A 73 25.45 17.72 1.20
C ARG A 73 26.13 18.32 -0.04
N HIS A 74 26.03 17.69 -1.22
CA HIS A 74 26.63 18.23 -2.44
C HIS A 74 25.65 18.61 -3.56
N ILE A 75 24.40 18.13 -3.53
CA ILE A 75 23.46 18.33 -4.64
C ILE A 75 22.39 19.39 -4.32
N PHE A 76 21.96 19.49 -3.05
CA PHE A 76 20.79 20.31 -2.67
C PHE A 76 21.11 21.80 -2.45
N THR A 77 22.33 22.18 -2.08
CA THR A 77 22.63 23.58 -1.73
C THR A 77 22.58 24.50 -2.96
N TRP A 78 23.20 24.09 -4.07
CA TRP A 78 23.23 24.88 -5.30
C TRP A 78 21.91 24.85 -6.06
N HIS A 79 21.27 23.69 -6.19
CA HIS A 79 19.97 23.56 -6.86
C HIS A 79 18.85 24.21 -6.03
N GLY A 80 18.88 24.08 -4.70
CA GLY A 80 17.90 24.70 -3.81
C GLY A 80 17.91 26.22 -3.87
N LEU A 81 19.09 26.86 -3.93
CA LEU A 81 19.17 28.33 -4.12
C LEU A 81 18.62 28.75 -5.48
N LYS A 82 18.96 28.01 -6.55
CA LYS A 82 18.46 28.28 -7.91
C LYS A 82 16.93 28.17 -7.98
N TRP A 83 16.34 27.14 -7.40
CA TRP A 83 14.89 26.94 -7.39
C TRP A 83 14.14 27.92 -6.48
N ARG A 84 14.76 28.40 -5.39
CA ARG A 84 14.18 29.49 -4.59
C ARG A 84 14.15 30.81 -5.34
N PHE A 85 15.21 31.10 -6.10
CA PHE A 85 15.26 32.26 -6.99
C PHE A 85 14.24 32.14 -8.13
N GLU A 86 14.11 30.95 -8.72
CA GLU A 86 13.09 30.65 -9.72
C GLU A 86 11.68 30.86 -9.15
N ALA A 87 11.35 30.25 -8.00
CA ALA A 87 10.06 30.43 -7.30
C ALA A 87 9.74 31.90 -7.02
N TRP A 88 10.73 32.67 -6.58
CA TRP A 88 10.57 34.11 -6.37
C TRP A 88 10.34 34.88 -7.68
N ARG A 89 11.00 34.49 -8.77
CA ARG A 89 10.85 35.10 -10.10
C ARG A 89 9.52 34.73 -10.77
N THR A 90 9.06 33.50 -10.61
CA THR A 90 7.85 32.96 -11.26
C THR A 90 6.59 33.17 -10.42
N GLY A 91 6.72 33.56 -9.16
CA GLY A 91 5.58 33.71 -8.23
C GLY A 91 4.94 32.38 -7.83
N THR A 92 5.54 31.25 -8.18
CA THR A 92 5.08 29.91 -7.81
C THR A 92 5.72 29.48 -6.48
N SER A 93 5.06 28.58 -5.75
CA SER A 93 5.62 28.15 -4.46
C SER A 93 6.94 27.38 -4.65
N PHE A 94 7.84 27.47 -3.68
CA PHE A 94 9.08 26.68 -3.71
C PHE A 94 8.78 25.18 -3.88
N SER A 95 7.74 24.68 -3.20
CA SER A 95 7.26 23.31 -3.32
C SER A 95 6.87 22.94 -4.74
N GLU A 96 6.24 23.86 -5.48
CA GLU A 96 5.82 23.65 -6.87
C GLU A 96 7.01 23.64 -7.84
N VAL A 97 8.01 24.50 -7.62
CA VAL A 97 9.27 24.48 -8.39
C VAL A 97 10.08 23.22 -8.12
N VAL A 98 10.18 22.81 -6.85
CA VAL A 98 10.80 21.53 -6.46
C VAL A 98 10.06 20.38 -7.10
N LEU A 99 8.73 20.34 -6.97
CA LEU A 99 7.89 19.30 -7.53
C LEU A 99 8.07 19.19 -9.06
N LYS A 100 8.06 20.31 -9.78
CA LYS A 100 8.32 20.37 -11.23
C LYS A 100 9.69 19.79 -11.62
N HIS A 101 10.72 19.98 -10.80
CA HIS A 101 12.07 19.49 -11.08
C HIS A 101 12.36 18.11 -10.47
N SER A 102 11.56 17.64 -9.52
CA SER A 102 11.68 16.32 -8.89
C SER A 102 10.78 15.28 -9.54
N LEU A 103 9.72 15.70 -10.25
CA LEU A 103 8.84 14.82 -11.00
C LEU A 103 9.54 14.37 -12.29
N VAL A 104 10.35 13.32 -12.21
CA VAL A 104 10.84 12.62 -13.39
C VAL A 104 9.77 11.64 -13.87
N TYR A 105 8.65 12.18 -14.37
CA TYR A 105 7.71 11.36 -15.13
C TYR A 105 8.18 11.30 -16.57
N ARG A 106 8.42 10.07 -17.05
CA ARG A 106 8.73 9.81 -18.44
C ARG A 106 7.56 9.04 -19.05
N VAL A 107 7.02 9.56 -20.14
CA VAL A 107 6.05 8.82 -20.95
C VAL A 107 6.84 7.76 -21.71
N GLU A 108 6.60 6.48 -21.39
CA GLU A 108 7.30 5.37 -22.03
C GLU A 108 6.58 4.88 -23.29
N HIS A 109 5.24 4.85 -23.26
CA HIS A 109 4.42 4.42 -24.38
C HIS A 109 3.17 5.30 -24.52
N VAL A 110 2.79 5.57 -25.76
CA VAL A 110 1.51 6.21 -26.14
C VAL A 110 0.82 5.30 -27.13
N PHE A 111 -0.41 4.89 -26.81
CA PHE A 111 -1.23 4.03 -27.67
C PHE A 111 -2.46 4.81 -28.13
N LEU A 112 -2.72 4.81 -29.44
CA LEU A 112 -3.98 5.26 -30.01
C LEU A 112 -4.78 4.01 -30.39
N ILE A 113 -5.88 3.76 -29.68
CA ILE A 113 -6.69 2.55 -29.83
C ILE A 113 -8.12 2.94 -30.23
N SER A 114 -8.68 2.22 -31.19
CA SER A 114 -10.09 2.36 -31.57
C SER A 114 -11.00 1.91 -30.43
N ARG A 115 -11.79 2.84 -29.86
CA ARG A 115 -12.73 2.56 -28.77
C ARG A 115 -13.74 1.45 -29.07
N ARG A 116 -14.13 1.28 -30.33
CA ARG A 116 -15.16 0.32 -30.74
C ARG A 116 -14.61 -1.09 -30.98
N SER A 117 -13.37 -1.19 -31.47
CA SER A 117 -12.80 -2.46 -31.95
C SER A 117 -11.59 -2.95 -31.16
N GLY A 118 -11.04 -2.13 -30.27
CA GLY A 118 -9.79 -2.43 -29.55
C GLY A 118 -8.55 -2.49 -30.44
N LEU A 119 -8.69 -2.10 -31.72
CA LEU A 119 -7.62 -2.11 -32.71
C LEU A 119 -6.61 -1.00 -32.42
N LEU A 120 -5.33 -1.34 -32.43
CA LEU A 120 -4.25 -0.36 -32.35
C LEU A 120 -4.15 0.41 -33.67
N ILE A 121 -4.31 1.73 -33.60
CA ILE A 121 -4.20 2.66 -34.73
C ILE A 121 -2.77 3.19 -34.83
N ALA A 122 -2.18 3.59 -33.70
CA ALA A 122 -0.81 4.08 -33.64
C ALA A 122 -0.18 3.80 -32.28
N HIS A 123 1.14 3.64 -32.28
CA HIS A 123 1.95 3.50 -31.08
C HIS A 123 3.23 4.32 -31.20
N VAL A 124 3.57 5.03 -30.13
CA VAL A 124 4.85 5.74 -30.00
C VAL A 124 5.50 5.28 -28.71
N THR A 125 6.80 5.01 -28.77
CA THR A 125 7.59 4.55 -27.63
C THR A 125 8.78 5.46 -27.40
N ALA A 126 9.17 5.65 -26.13
CA ALA A 126 10.42 6.31 -25.80
C ALA A 126 11.62 5.43 -26.22
N GLU A 127 12.74 6.06 -26.59
CA GLU A 127 13.94 5.38 -27.12
C GLU A 127 14.52 4.29 -26.19
N ASN A 128 14.26 4.39 -24.88
CA ASN A 128 14.76 3.47 -23.85
C ASN A 128 13.64 2.68 -23.14
N ALA A 129 12.42 2.67 -23.67
CA ALA A 129 11.32 1.90 -23.11
C ALA A 129 11.41 0.43 -23.56
N THR A 130 11.09 -0.50 -22.66
CA THR A 130 11.09 -1.93 -22.96
C THR A 130 10.10 -2.22 -24.09
N SER A 131 10.58 -2.84 -25.16
CA SER A 131 9.75 -3.05 -26.36
C SER A 131 8.99 -4.37 -26.26
N GLU A 132 7.76 -4.30 -25.76
CA GLU A 132 6.75 -5.36 -25.94
C GLU A 132 5.90 -5.10 -27.20
N ASP A 133 5.23 -6.13 -27.72
CA ASP A 133 4.37 -6.01 -28.91
C ASP A 133 3.20 -5.04 -28.62
N PRO A 134 3.14 -3.88 -29.30
CA PRO A 134 2.11 -2.89 -29.05
C PRO A 134 0.70 -3.40 -29.32
N GLN A 135 0.54 -4.33 -30.26
CA GLN A 135 -0.76 -4.91 -30.62
C GLN A 135 -1.27 -5.81 -29.49
N LEU A 136 -0.39 -6.59 -28.86
CA LEU A 136 -0.76 -7.43 -27.71
C LEU A 136 -1.19 -6.58 -26.51
N ILE A 137 -0.46 -5.50 -26.21
CA ILE A 137 -0.82 -4.57 -25.13
C ILE A 137 -2.19 -3.94 -25.42
N SER A 138 -2.42 -3.45 -26.65
CA SER A 138 -3.71 -2.89 -27.07
C SER A 138 -4.87 -3.86 -26.89
N SER A 139 -4.66 -5.13 -27.26
CA SER A 139 -5.68 -6.17 -27.11
C SER A 139 -5.99 -6.48 -25.64
N MET A 140 -4.97 -6.54 -24.77
CA MET A 140 -5.17 -6.73 -23.33
C MET A 140 -5.89 -5.55 -22.69
N LEU A 141 -5.53 -4.31 -23.02
CA LEU A 141 -6.20 -3.11 -22.51
C LEU A 141 -7.68 -3.08 -22.90
N SER A 142 -7.99 -3.45 -24.14
CA SER A 142 -9.36 -3.55 -24.63
C SER A 142 -10.14 -4.62 -23.87
N ALA A 143 -9.54 -5.80 -23.66
CA ALA A 143 -10.17 -6.89 -22.90
C ALA A 143 -10.41 -6.52 -21.42
N ILE A 144 -9.50 -5.78 -20.79
CA ILE A 144 -9.68 -5.27 -19.41
C ILE A 144 -10.83 -4.25 -19.36
N GLN A 145 -10.91 -3.34 -20.33
CA GLN A 145 -12.01 -2.38 -20.41
C GLN A 145 -13.36 -3.09 -20.59
N ASP A 146 -13.42 -4.10 -21.44
CA ASP A 146 -14.65 -4.88 -21.67
C ASP A 146 -15.04 -5.67 -20.42
N PHE A 147 -14.08 -6.33 -19.76
CA PHE A 147 -14.33 -7.04 -18.49
C PHE A 147 -14.88 -6.12 -17.39
N VAL A 148 -14.33 -4.90 -17.26
CA VAL A 148 -14.81 -3.93 -16.25
C VAL A 148 -16.22 -3.45 -16.58
N LYS A 149 -16.52 -3.11 -17.85
CA LYS A 149 -17.87 -2.73 -18.27
C LYS A 149 -18.89 -3.83 -17.96
N ASP A 150 -18.55 -5.07 -18.31
CA ASP A 150 -19.42 -6.24 -18.09
C ASP A 150 -19.64 -6.52 -16.60
N SER A 151 -18.59 -6.38 -15.77
CA SER A 151 -18.66 -6.68 -14.34
C SER A 151 -19.48 -5.67 -13.54
N PHE A 152 -19.48 -4.39 -13.95
CA PHE A 152 -20.11 -3.32 -13.21
C PHE A 152 -21.40 -2.79 -13.85
N ASN A 153 -21.86 -3.40 -14.96
CA ASN A 153 -23.09 -3.00 -15.66
C ASN A 153 -23.12 -1.50 -16.02
N GLU A 154 -21.93 -0.94 -16.27
CA GLU A 154 -21.72 0.46 -16.57
C GLU A 154 -22.26 0.79 -17.97
N LYS A 155 -22.96 1.91 -18.11
CA LYS A 155 -23.45 2.38 -19.43
C LYS A 155 -22.26 2.80 -20.30
N GLU A 156 -22.46 2.81 -21.62
CA GLU A 156 -21.47 3.07 -22.69
C GLU A 156 -20.55 4.30 -22.55
N ASN A 157 -20.67 5.13 -21.51
CA ASN A 157 -19.87 6.34 -21.29
C ASN A 157 -18.95 6.34 -20.06
N SER A 158 -18.90 5.26 -19.27
CA SER A 158 -17.92 5.13 -18.19
C SER A 158 -16.70 4.34 -18.68
N GLY A 159 -15.58 5.03 -18.83
CA GLY A 159 -14.28 4.43 -19.19
C GLY A 159 -13.45 4.14 -17.95
N LEU A 160 -12.36 3.40 -18.13
CA LEU A 160 -11.30 3.31 -17.12
C LEU A 160 -10.45 4.58 -17.21
N ASP A 161 -10.44 5.42 -16.19
CA ASP A 161 -9.65 6.67 -16.21
C ASP A 161 -8.15 6.41 -15.94
N THR A 162 -7.83 5.50 -15.01
CA THR A 162 -6.44 5.22 -14.62
C THR A 162 -6.29 3.80 -14.11
N ILE A 163 -5.23 3.12 -14.55
CA ILE A 163 -4.80 1.82 -14.03
C ILE A 163 -3.42 2.00 -13.40
N ARG A 164 -3.25 1.46 -12.18
CA ARG A 164 -1.96 1.48 -11.47
C ARG A 164 -1.45 0.06 -11.29
N PHE A 165 -0.22 -0.19 -11.75
CA PHE A 165 0.50 -1.43 -11.54
C PHE A 165 1.86 -1.14 -10.90
N GLY A 166 1.92 -1.22 -9.57
CA GLY A 166 3.12 -0.82 -8.81
C GLY A 166 3.45 0.66 -9.03
N GLU A 167 4.60 0.90 -9.67
CA GLU A 167 5.09 2.24 -10.06
C GLU A 167 4.61 2.70 -11.45
N LEU A 168 4.08 1.79 -12.26
CA LEU A 168 3.52 2.13 -13.58
C LEU A 168 2.11 2.69 -13.43
N ARG A 169 1.85 3.78 -14.14
CA ARG A 169 0.53 4.38 -14.27
C ARG A 169 0.17 4.45 -15.74
N LEU A 170 -1.02 3.96 -16.06
CA LEU A 170 -1.64 4.06 -17.37
C LEU A 170 -2.87 4.95 -17.25
N TRP A 171 -2.99 5.87 -18.19
CA TRP A 171 -4.12 6.80 -18.31
C TRP A 171 -4.84 6.51 -19.63
N SER A 172 -6.18 6.54 -19.59
CA SER A 172 -7.05 6.30 -20.75
C SER A 172 -8.07 7.43 -20.91
#